data_AF-A0AAN5VSH5-F1
#
_entry.id   AF-A0AAN5VSH5-F1
#
_cell.length_a   1.000
_cell.length_b   1.000
_cell.length_c   1.000
_cell.angle_alpha   90.00
_cell.angle_beta   90.00
_cell.angle_gamma   90.00
#
_symmetry.space_group_name_H-M   'P 1'
#
loop_
_entity.id
_entity.type
_entity.pdbx_description
1 polymer ?
#
loop_
_entity_poly.entity_id
_entity_poly.type
_entity_poly.pdbx_seq_one_letter_code
_entity_poly.pdbx_strand_id
1 'polypeptide(L)'
;MERGNRIIYDQSGKIWLQTGESEGDVLEHDAVTELNFIDVEYGSIDYSKQYIESINPITRELVLKDIPVILTDEQKRLQALEKELNMLKEENKNRDSEIVSTAFEVENIKLNNNL
;
A
#
# COMPACT_ATOMS: atom_id res chain seq x y z
N MET A 1 6.76 40.50 -9.08
CA MET A 1 6.55 40.72 -7.63
C MET A 1 7.82 40.30 -6.91
N GLU A 2 8.11 40.93 -5.77
CA GLU A 2 9.20 40.52 -4.89
C GLU A 2 8.58 39.82 -3.68
N ARG A 3 9.11 38.64 -3.33
CA ARG A 3 8.68 37.88 -2.16
C ARG A 3 9.87 37.71 -1.23
N GLY A 4 9.73 38.25 -0.02
CA GLY A 4 10.72 38.11 1.04
C GLY A 4 10.86 36.67 1.54
N ASN A 5 11.97 36.42 2.21
CA ASN A 5 12.26 35.13 2.82
C ASN A 5 11.38 34.85 4.03
N ARG A 6 10.68 33.71 4.03
CA ARG A 6 10.00 33.17 5.21
C ARG A 6 10.87 32.11 5.88
N ILE A 7 11.06 32.26 7.18
CA ILE A 7 11.82 31.36 8.05
C ILE A 7 10.88 30.86 9.17
N ILE A 8 10.79 29.55 9.34
CA ILE A 8 10.11 28.88 10.45
C ILE A 8 11.18 28.21 11.30
N TYR A 9 11.16 28.46 12.61
CA TYR A 9 12.16 27.99 13.57
C TYR A 9 11.49 27.54 14.88
N ASP A 10 12.20 26.71 15.65
CA ASP A 10 11.72 26.22 16.94
C ASP A 10 12.15 27.08 18.14
N GLN A 11 11.75 26.69 19.34
CA GLN A 11 12.04 27.42 20.58
C GLN A 11 13.55 27.55 20.90
N SER A 12 14.41 26.72 20.29
CA SER A 12 15.87 26.83 20.42
C SER A 12 16.49 27.78 19.41
N GLY A 13 15.70 28.29 18.46
CA GLY A 13 16.18 29.06 17.31
C GLY A 13 16.64 28.19 16.14
N LYS A 14 16.44 26.86 16.20
CA LYS A 14 16.79 25.98 15.10
C LYS A 14 15.77 26.12 13.97
N ILE A 15 16.26 26.40 12.76
CA ILE A 15 15.43 26.57 11.56
C ILE A 15 14.91 25.19 11.11
N TRP A 16 13.59 25.12 10.86
CA TRP A 16 12.93 23.96 10.28
C TRP A 16 12.61 24.16 8.80
N LEU A 17 12.28 25.40 8.39
CA LEU A 17 12.01 25.75 6.99
C LEU A 17 12.53 27.15 6.68
N GLN A 18 13.15 27.30 5.51
CA GLN A 18 13.53 28.59 4.94
C GLN A 18 13.20 28.58 3.45
N THR A 19 12.44 29.58 2.99
CA THR A 19 11.93 29.64 1.61
C THR A 19 12.82 30.43 0.66
N GLY A 20 13.75 31.23 1.18
CA GLY A 20 14.60 32.12 0.40
C GLY A 20 13.84 33.34 -0.14
N GLU A 21 14.58 34.29 -0.72
CA GLU A 21 14.01 35.44 -1.43
C GLU A 21 13.67 35.03 -2.86
N SER A 22 12.65 35.64 -3.46
CA SER A 22 12.25 35.34 -4.84
C SER A 22 11.72 36.56 -5.56
N GLU A 23 11.99 36.67 -6.86
CA GLU A 23 11.53 37.77 -7.73
C GLU A 23 10.87 37.21 -8.99
N GLY A 24 9.89 37.94 -9.54
CA GLY A 24 9.25 37.64 -10.82
C GLY A 24 7.80 37.19 -10.68
N ASP A 25 7.45 36.10 -11.36
CA ASP A 25 6.14 35.45 -11.26
C ASP A 25 6.11 34.52 -10.05
N VAL A 26 5.93 35.12 -8.88
CA VAL A 26 5.93 34.43 -7.59
C VAL A 26 4.64 34.76 -6.86
N LEU A 27 4.09 33.78 -6.14
CA LEU A 27 2.91 33.96 -5.27
C LEU A 27 3.35 34.45 -3.88
N GLU A 28 2.54 35.31 -3.26
CA GLU A 28 2.76 35.70 -1.86
C GLU A 28 2.68 34.48 -0.96
N HIS A 29 3.35 34.57 0.19
CA HIS A 29 3.21 33.50 1.17
C HIS A 29 1.87 33.59 1.87
N ASP A 30 1.12 32.49 1.93
CA ASP A 30 -0.11 32.42 2.72
C ASP A 30 0.13 32.82 4.17
N ALA A 31 -0.85 33.49 4.81
CA ALA A 31 -0.74 33.85 6.21
C ALA A 31 -0.78 32.59 7.09
N VAL A 32 0.28 32.35 7.87
CA VAL A 32 0.31 31.28 8.87
C VAL A 32 -0.26 31.83 10.17
N THR A 33 -1.47 31.40 10.54
CA THR A 33 -2.11 31.82 11.79
C THR A 33 -1.68 30.98 13.00
N GLU A 34 -1.31 29.72 12.75
CA GLU A 34 -0.85 28.78 13.76
C GLU A 34 0.09 27.72 13.15
N LEU A 35 0.94 27.11 13.98
CA LEU A 35 1.77 25.98 13.63
C LEU A 35 1.33 24.77 14.45
N ASN A 36 0.99 23.68 13.77
CA ASN A 36 0.58 22.42 14.39
C ASN A 36 1.68 21.36 14.27
N PHE A 37 1.71 20.42 15.21
CA PHE A 37 2.59 19.25 15.17
C PHE A 37 1.84 18.00 15.65
N ILE A 38 2.31 16.84 15.21
CA ILE A 38 1.89 15.53 15.71
C ILE A 38 3.13 14.62 15.78
N ASP A 39 3.15 13.73 16.76
CA ASP A 39 4.13 12.67 16.86
C ASP A 39 3.52 11.38 16.31
N VAL A 40 4.28 10.70 15.45
CA VAL A 40 3.85 9.46 14.81
C VAL A 40 4.76 8.34 15.29
N GLU A 41 4.16 7.26 15.82
CA GLU A 41 4.92 6.14 16.37
C GLU A 41 5.73 5.43 15.28
N TYR A 42 6.93 4.99 15.64
CA TYR A 42 7.78 4.21 14.74
C TYR A 42 7.08 2.91 14.32
N GLY A 43 7.07 2.63 13.02
CA GLY A 43 6.46 1.42 12.46
C GLY A 43 4.95 1.49 12.24
N SER A 44 4.29 2.62 12.57
CA SER A 44 2.87 2.82 12.30
C SER A 44 2.53 2.97 10.80
N ILE A 45 3.53 3.24 9.96
CA ILE A 45 3.37 3.45 8.52
C ILE A 45 4.37 2.58 7.77
N ASP A 46 3.86 1.75 6.86
CA ASP A 46 4.69 1.02 5.89
C ASP A 46 5.08 1.92 4.72
N TYR A 47 6.16 2.68 4.88
CA TYR A 47 6.65 3.61 3.85
C TYR A 47 7.12 2.92 2.55
N SER A 48 7.18 1.59 2.49
CA SER A 48 7.41 0.86 1.24
C SER A 48 6.16 0.75 0.37
N LYS A 49 4.97 0.92 0.96
CA LYS A 49 3.67 0.77 0.30
C LYS A 49 2.86 2.05 0.25
N GLN A 50 3.06 2.97 1.20
CA GLN A 50 2.23 4.16 1.36
C GLN A 50 3.06 5.38 1.76
N TYR A 51 2.49 6.56 1.56
CA TYR A 51 3.06 7.84 2.00
C TYR A 51 1.98 8.72 2.64
N ILE A 52 2.41 9.67 3.48
CA ILE A 52 1.52 10.68 4.07
C ILE A 52 1.23 11.73 2.99
N GLU A 53 -0.01 11.82 2.54
CA GLU A 53 -0.43 12.86 1.60
C GLU A 53 -0.74 14.17 2.32
N SER A 54 -1.47 14.08 3.42
CA SER A 54 -1.91 15.24 4.19
C SER A 54 -2.28 14.85 5.62
N ILE A 55 -2.63 15.83 6.43
CA ILE A 55 -3.13 15.66 7.79
C ILE A 55 -4.47 16.36 7.86
N ASN A 56 -5.49 15.69 8.42
CA ASN A 56 -6.75 16.34 8.72
C ASN A 56 -6.55 17.36 9.85
N PRO A 57 -6.72 18.67 9.63
CA PRO A 57 -6.42 19.68 10.64
C PRO A 57 -7.36 19.63 11.86
N ILE A 58 -8.55 19.03 11.71
CA ILE A 58 -9.55 18.92 12.78
C ILE A 58 -9.31 17.65 13.60
N THR A 59 -9.20 16.49 12.96
CA THR A 59 -9.05 15.20 13.66
C THR A 59 -7.60 14.87 14.01
N ARG A 60 -6.64 15.56 13.39
CA ARG A 60 -5.20 15.29 13.45
C ARG A 60 -4.80 13.91 12.93
N GLU A 61 -5.68 13.28 12.17
CA GLU A 61 -5.41 11.98 11.54
C GLU A 61 -4.60 12.15 10.26
N LEU A 62 -3.71 11.20 10.02
CA LEU A 62 -2.94 11.12 8.78
C LEU A 62 -3.82 10.63 7.64
N VAL A 63 -3.75 11.30 6.50
CA VAL A 63 -4.32 10.81 5.25
C VAL A 63 -3.21 10.09 4.49
N LEU A 64 -3.25 8.76 4.52
CA LEU A 64 -2.28 7.90 3.85
C LEU A 64 -2.74 7.56 2.43
N LYS A 65 -1.81 7.53 1.49
CA LYS A 65 -2.04 7.05 0.13
C LYS A 65 -1.07 5.96 -0.24
N ASP A 66 -1.57 4.97 -0.96
CA ASP A 66 -0.76 3.90 -1.51
C ASP A 66 0.15 4.43 -2.63
N ILE A 67 1.40 3.97 -2.61
CA ILE A 67 2.36 4.15 -3.69
C ILE A 67 1.88 3.26 -4.84
N PRO A 68 1.58 3.84 -6.01
CA PRO A 68 1.07 3.06 -7.13
C PRO A 68 2.11 2.05 -7.60
N VAL A 69 1.76 0.76 -7.54
CA VAL A 69 2.57 -0.31 -8.10
C VAL A 69 2.30 -0.38 -9.60
N ILE A 70 3.16 0.27 -10.38
CA ILE A 70 3.10 0.21 -11.84
C ILE A 70 3.89 -1.03 -12.28
N LEU A 71 3.17 -2.11 -12.58
CA LEU A 71 3.77 -3.33 -13.10
C LEU A 71 4.19 -3.14 -14.56
N THR A 72 5.36 -3.68 -14.92
CA THR A 72 5.75 -3.84 -16.31
C THR A 72 4.85 -4.87 -17.01
N ASP A 73 4.78 -4.85 -18.34
CA ASP A 73 3.97 -5.81 -19.08
C ASP A 73 4.44 -7.26 -18.88
N GLU A 74 5.75 -7.46 -18.68
CA GLU A 74 6.31 -8.76 -18.31
C GLU A 74 5.83 -9.22 -16.93
N GLN A 75 5.83 -8.34 -15.93
CA GLN A 75 5.33 -8.65 -14.59
C GLN A 75 3.83 -8.95 -14.59
N LYS A 76 3.03 -8.23 -15.38
CA LYS A 76 1.61 -8.53 -15.57
C LYS A 76 1.41 -9.91 -16.19
N ARG A 77 2.23 -10.27 -17.19
CA ARG A 77 2.17 -11.60 -17.83
C ARG A 77 2.55 -12.71 -16.85
N LEU A 78 3.58 -12.51 -16.04
CA LEU A 78 3.98 -13.46 -15.00
C LEU A 78 2.88 -13.65 -13.95
N GLN A 79 2.25 -12.57 -13.47
CA GLN A 79 1.12 -12.69 -12.54
C GLN A 79 -0.06 -13.47 -13.12
N ALA A 80 -0.37 -13.27 -14.40
CA ALA A 80 -1.44 -14.02 -15.06
C ALA A 80 -1.12 -15.52 -15.12
N LEU A 81 0.12 -15.87 -15.49
CA LEU A 81 0.60 -17.26 -15.54
C LEU A 81 0.60 -17.92 -14.15
N GLU A 82 1.05 -17.20 -13.12
CA GLU A 82 1.01 -17.70 -11.74
C GLU A 82 -0.42 -17.97 -11.26
N LYS A 83 -1.37 -17.08 -11.60
CA LYS A 83 -2.78 -17.26 -11.27
C LYS A 83 -3.38 -18.49 -11.95
N GLU A 84 -3.12 -18.67 -13.24
CA GLU A 84 -3.58 -19.84 -14.00
C GLU A 84 -2.99 -21.14 -13.44
N LEU A 85 -1.69 -21.14 -13.15
CA LEU A 85 -1.01 -22.30 -12.55
C LEU A 85 -1.61 -22.69 -11.19
N ASN A 86 -1.94 -21.71 -10.36
CA ASN A 86 -2.56 -21.97 -9.06
C ASN A 86 -3.98 -22.54 -9.20
N MET A 87 -4.78 -22.05 -10.14
CA MET A 87 -6.10 -22.63 -10.42
C MET A 87 -6.01 -24.09 -10.87
N LEU A 88 -5.08 -24.40 -11.79
CA LEU A 88 -4.86 -25.77 -12.26
C LEU A 88 -4.37 -26.71 -11.14
N LYS A 89 -3.54 -26.22 -10.22
CA LYS A 89 -3.09 -27.00 -9.06
C LYS A 89 -4.25 -27.37 -8.14
N GLU A 90 -5.12 -26.40 -7.83
CA GLU A 90 -6.31 -26.67 -7.00
C GLU A 90 -7.29 -27.61 -7.71
N GLU A 91 -7.51 -27.45 -9.02
CA GLU A 91 -8.35 -28.37 -9.80
C GLU A 91 -7.80 -29.80 -9.78
N ASN A 92 -6.50 -29.98 -10.00
CA ASN A 92 -5.87 -31.31 -9.92
C ASN A 92 -6.00 -31.92 -8.52
N LYS A 93 -5.79 -31.14 -7.46
CA LYS A 93 -5.96 -31.61 -6.08
C LYS A 93 -7.40 -32.06 -5.80
N ASN A 94 -8.39 -31.34 -6.32
CA ASN A 94 -9.80 -31.71 -6.20
C ASN A 94 -10.09 -33.02 -6.95
N ARG A 95 -9.60 -33.15 -8.19
CA ARG A 95 -9.74 -34.37 -9.00
C ARG A 95 -9.07 -35.58 -8.34
N ASP A 96 -7.87 -35.42 -7.79
CA ASP A 96 -7.17 -36.48 -7.05
C ASP A 96 -8.01 -36.95 -5.84
N SER A 97 -8.63 -36.01 -5.12
CA SER A 97 -9.50 -36.32 -3.99
C SER A 97 -10.77 -37.06 -4.42
N GLU A 98 -11.39 -36.68 -5.53
CA GLU A 98 -12.55 -37.38 -6.11
C GLU A 98 -12.20 -38.80 -6.55
N ILE A 99 -11.08 -38.98 -7.25
CA ILE A 99 -10.60 -40.30 -7.69
C ILE A 99 -10.41 -41.22 -6.48
N VAL A 100 -9.78 -40.72 -5.41
CA VAL A 100 -9.58 -41.48 -4.17
C VAL A 100 -10.92 -41.88 -3.56
N SER A 101 -11.88 -40.96 -3.47
CA SER A 101 -13.23 -41.25 -2.94
C SER A 101 -13.93 -42.34 -3.76
N THR A 102 -13.96 -42.21 -5.08
CA THR A 102 -14.60 -43.19 -5.97
C THR A 102 -13.89 -44.55 -5.91
N ALA A 103 -12.57 -44.58 -5.81
CA ALA A 103 -11.81 -45.83 -5.67
C ALA A 103 -12.20 -46.59 -4.38
N PHE A 104 -12.33 -45.88 -3.25
CA PHE A 104 -12.80 -46.47 -1.98
C PHE A 104 -14.23 -46.98 -2.07
N GLU A 105 -15.13 -46.25 -2.74
CA GLU A 105 -16.52 -46.70 -2.95
C GLU A 105 -16.57 -47.99 -3.77
N VAL A 106 -15.81 -48.06 -4.87
CA VAL A 106 -15.74 -49.26 -5.73
C VAL A 106 -15.16 -50.45 -4.97
N GLU A 107 -14.12 -50.25 -4.16
CA GLU A 107 -13.52 -51.32 -3.34
C GLU A 107 -14.52 -51.86 -2.30
N ASN A 108 -15.23 -50.98 -1.60
CA ASN A 108 -16.27 -51.36 -0.65
C ASN A 108 -17.43 -52.13 -1.31
N ILE A 109 -17.83 -51.74 -2.53
CA ILE A 109 -18.87 -52.44 -3.30
C ILE A 109 -18.40 -53.85 -3.68
N LYS A 110 -17.13 -54.03 -4.08
CA LYS A 110 -16.57 -55.36 -4.38
C LYS A 110 -16.57 -56.26 -3.15
N LEU A 111 -16.09 -55.75 -2.02
CA LEU A 111 -16.04 -56.48 -0.75
C LEU A 111 -17.42 -56.91 -0.26
N ASN A 112 -18.44 -56.04 -0.38
CA ASN A 112 -19.79 -56.34 0.10
C ASN A 112 -20.59 -57.28 -0.81
N ASN A 113 -20.22 -57.41 -2.08
CA ASN A 113 -20.93 -58.25 -3.06
C ASN A 113 -20.27 -59.62 -3.32
N ASN A 114 -19.18 -59.98 -2.62
CA ASN A 114 -18.44 -61.24 -2.80
C ASN A 114 -18.11 -61.56 -4.28
N LEU A 115 -17.71 -60.54 -5.05
CA LEU A 115 -17.02 -60.70 -6.35
C LEU A 115 -15.52 -60.73 -6.12
#